data_AF-A0A6I3I3H4-F1
#
_entry.id   AF-A0A6I3I3H4-F1
#
_cell.length_a   1.000
_cell.length_b   1.000
_cell.length_c   1.000
_cell.angle_alpha   90.00
_cell.angle_beta   90.00
_cell.angle_gamma   90.00
#
_symmetry.space_group_name_H-M   'P 1'
#
loop_
_entity.id
_entity.type
_entity.pdbx_description
1 polymer ?
#
loop_
_entity_poly.entity_id
_entity_poly.type
_entity_poly.pdbx_seq_one_letter_code
_entity_poly.pdbx_strand_id
1 'polypeptide(L)' 'MSEHTSPLDLDAIERDLADVDAALTRLDNDTYWVDEVTGQPLSTDLLAAHPTARRNPS' A
#
# COMPACT_ATOMS: atom_id res chain seq x y z
N MET A 1 -22.53 -13.87 -21.68
CA MET A 1 -21.49 -13.36 -20.76
C MET A 1 -20.26 -14.22 -20.99
N SER A 2 -19.23 -13.68 -21.64
CA SER A 2 -18.00 -14.43 -21.88
C SER A 2 -17.11 -14.28 -20.66
N GLU A 3 -17.10 -15.28 -19.79
CA GLU A 3 -16.21 -15.35 -18.63
C GLU A 3 -14.80 -15.69 -19.11
N HIS A 4 -14.05 -14.67 -19.50
CA HIS A 4 -12.62 -14.81 -19.72
C HIS A 4 -11.93 -14.80 -18.35
N THR A 5 -11.93 -15.96 -17.67
CA THR A 5 -11.02 -16.19 -16.53
C THR A 5 -9.61 -16.29 -17.11
N SER A 6 -8.94 -15.15 -17.24
CA SER A 6 -7.48 -15.13 -17.21
C SER A 6 -7.04 -15.84 -15.93
N PRO A 7 -5.98 -16.68 -15.96
CA PRO A 7 -5.46 -17.28 -14.75
C PRO A 7 -5.14 -16.18 -13.73
N LEU A 8 -5.65 -16.35 -12.51
CA LEU A 8 -5.48 -15.37 -11.44
C LEU A 8 -3.99 -15.28 -11.07
N ASP A 9 -3.45 -14.08 -11.06
CA ASP A 9 -2.06 -13.84 -10.65
C ASP A 9 -1.98 -13.85 -9.11
N LEU A 10 -1.75 -15.04 -8.56
CA LEU A 10 -1.69 -15.25 -7.11
C LEU A 10 -0.49 -14.54 -6.48
N ASP A 11 0.63 -14.42 -7.20
CA ASP A 11 1.83 -13.73 -6.70
C ASP A 11 1.60 -12.23 -6.57
N ALA A 12 0.83 -11.63 -7.49
CA ALA A 12 0.40 -10.25 -7.36
C ALA A 12 -0.54 -10.06 -6.17
N ILE A 13 -1.52 -10.94 -5.99
CA ILE A 13 -2.45 -10.88 -4.86
C ILE A 13 -1.72 -11.02 -3.53
N GLU A 14 -0.80 -11.98 -3.41
CA GLU A 14 -0.02 -12.18 -2.19
C GLU A 14 0.79 -10.92 -1.84
N ARG A 15 1.43 -10.30 -2.83
CA ARG A 15 2.16 -9.04 -2.63
C ARG A 15 1.24 -7.90 -2.18
N ASP A 16 0.09 -7.74 -2.83
CA ASP A 16 -0.88 -6.69 -2.46
C ASP A 16 -1.36 -6.89 -1.01
N LEU A 17 -1.65 -8.13 -0.60
CA LEU A 17 -2.05 -8.44 0.76
C LEU A 17 -0.93 -8.20 1.77
N ALA A 18 0.32 -8.54 1.43
CA ALA A 18 1.47 -8.25 2.28
C ALA A 18 1.69 -6.74 2.45
N ASP A 19 1.46 -5.95 1.42
CA ASP A 19 1.54 -4.48 1.48
C ASP A 19 0.44 -3.89 2.38
N VAL A 20 -0.75 -4.45 2.38
CA VAL A 20 -1.84 -4.07 3.30
C VAL A 20 -1.48 -4.41 4.74
N ASP A 21 -0.98 -5.62 5.01
CA ASP A 21 -0.58 -6.03 6.36
C ASP A 21 0.52 -5.14 6.95
N ALA A 22 1.51 -4.79 6.12
CA ALA A 22 2.55 -3.84 6.49
C ALA A 22 1.99 -2.43 6.76
N ALA A 23 0.99 -1.97 6.00
CA ALA A 23 0.32 -0.70 6.24
C ALA A 23 -0.44 -0.68 7.57
N LEU A 24 -1.17 -1.76 7.89
CA LEU A 24 -1.89 -1.91 9.15
C LEU A 24 -0.93 -1.96 10.34
N THR A 25 0.20 -2.66 10.22
CA THR A 25 1.23 -2.69 11.25
C THR A 25 1.82 -1.30 11.51
N ARG A 26 2.06 -0.48 10.48
CA ARG A 26 2.51 0.90 10.66
C ARG A 26 1.45 1.77 11.34
N LEU A 27 0.17 1.53 11.04
CA LEU A 27 -0.94 2.27 11.65
C LEU A 27 -1.03 1.97 13.15
N ASP A 28 -0.92 0.71 13.54
CA ASP A 28 -0.87 0.29 14.94
C ASP A 28 0.34 0.89 15.69
N ASN A 29 1.48 1.00 14.99
CA ASN A 29 2.70 1.61 15.51
C ASN A 29 2.76 3.14 15.41
N ASP A 30 1.68 3.84 15.05
CA ASP A 30 1.65 5.32 14.92
C ASP A 30 2.66 5.88 13.89
N THR A 31 3.09 5.07 12.91
CA THR A 31 4.10 5.42 11.90
C THR A 31 3.56 5.41 10.46
N TYR A 32 2.27 5.15 10.29
CA TYR A 32 1.62 5.00 8.98
C TYR A 32 1.79 6.19 8.04
N TRP A 33 1.70 7.41 8.59
CA TRP A 33 1.80 8.66 7.85
C TRP A 33 3.22 9.19 7.70
N VAL A 34 4.25 8.40 8.03
CA VAL A 34 5.65 8.86 7.97
C VAL A 34 6.34 8.25 6.75
N ASP A 35 6.98 9.10 5.96
CA ASP A 35 7.82 8.68 4.84
C ASP A 35 9.06 7.96 5.38
N GLU A 36 9.25 6.70 4.96
CA GLU A 36 10.31 5.83 5.49
C GLU A 36 11.73 6.28 5.12
N VAL A 37 11.87 7.18 4.14
CA VAL A 37 13.19 7.67 3.67
C VAL A 37 13.49 9.05 4.23
N THR A 38 12.53 9.96 4.17
CA THR A 38 12.74 11.36 4.55
C THR A 38 12.33 11.66 5.99
N GLY A 39 11.53 10.79 6.61
CA GLY A 39 10.92 11.01 7.92
C GLY A 39 9.86 12.12 7.94
N GLN A 40 9.52 12.70 6.79
CA GLN A 40 8.47 13.72 6.68
C GLN A 40 7.09 13.06 6.64
N PRO A 41 6.01 13.81 6.95
CA PRO A 41 4.65 13.31 6.75
C PRO A 41 4.39 12.96 5.28
N LEU A 42 3.70 11.84 5.05
CA LEU A 42 3.15 11.46 3.75
C LEU A 42 1.99 12.39 3.40
N SER A 43 1.84 12.70 2.11
CA SER A 43 0.69 13.43 1.61
C SER A 43 -0.62 12.68 1.90
N THR A 44 -1.62 13.40 2.40
CA THR A 44 -2.97 12.84 2.63
C THR A 44 -3.64 12.43 1.33
N ASP A 45 -3.43 13.19 0.25
CA ASP A 45 -3.99 12.87 -1.07
C ASP A 45 -3.34 11.60 -1.65
N LEU A 46 -2.04 11.41 -1.37
CA LEU A 46 -1.32 10.19 -1.74
C LEU A 46 -1.90 8.98 -1.01
N LEU A 47 -2.06 9.06 0.31
CA LEU A 47 -2.61 7.96 1.09
C LEU A 47 -4.08 7.65 0.74
N ALA A 48 -4.86 8.68 0.39
CA ALA A 48 -6.23 8.48 -0.09
C ALA A 48 -6.27 7.71 -1.43
N ALA A 49 -5.32 7.96 -2.33
CA ALA A 49 -5.21 7.25 -3.61
C ALA A 49 -4.49 5.89 -3.50
N HIS A 50 -3.49 5.80 -2.63
CA HIS A 50 -2.58 4.66 -2.48
C HIS A 50 -2.33 4.40 -0.97
N PRO A 51 -3.26 3.69 -0.30
CA PRO A 51 -3.20 3.48 1.15
C PRO A 51 -1.97 2.70 1.64
N THR A 52 -1.32 1.94 0.76
CA THR A 52 -0.11 1.17 1.08
C THR A 52 1.18 1.95 0.78
N ALA A 53 1.10 3.20 0.32
CA ALA A 53 2.27 4.03 0.05
C ALA A 53 3.16 4.18 1.30
N ARG A 54 4.47 4.23 1.04
CA ARG A 54 5.52 4.32 2.07
C ARG A 54 6.42 5.56 1.91
N ARG A 55 6.27 6.28 0.79
CA ARG A 55 7.13 7.39 0.38
C ARG A 55 6.33 8.43 -0.39
N ASN A 56 6.68 9.70 -0.21
CA ASN A 56 6.19 10.79 -1.05
C ASN A 56 6.76 10.67 -2.48
N PRO A 57 6.03 11.16 -3.49
CA PRO A 57 6.59 11.32 -4.82
C PRO A 57 7.81 12.24 -4.76
N SER A 58 8.84 11.90 -5.53
CA SER A 58 10.09 12.66 -5.64
C SER A 58 9.91 13.98 -6.37
#